data_AF-A0A1E7DK07-F1
#
_entry.id   AF-A0A1E7DK07-F1
#
_cell.length_a   1.000
_cell.length_b   1.000
_cell.length_c   1.000
_cell.angle_alpha   90.00
_cell.angle_beta   90.00
_cell.angle_gamma   90.00
#
_symmetry.space_group_name_H-M   'P 1'
#
loop_
_entity.id
_entity.type
_entity.pdbx_description
1 polymer ?
#
loop_
_entity_poly.entity_id
_entity_poly.type
_entity_poly.pdbx_seq_one_letter_code
_entity_poly.pdbx_strand_id
1 'polypeptide(L)' 'MESLSLYELPTCDSVKTFEGKTYKLKGFMGIEQSSGEVEHVSELYYRTRTVVTNNCVVAKRKNVNDELQKIKGKKLKAK' A
#
# COMPACT_ATOMS: atom_id res chain seq x y z
N MET A 1 -17.32 -1.43 6.80
CA MET A 1 -16.05 -1.92 6.24
C MET A 1 -14.98 -1.03 6.85
N GLU A 2 -13.94 -1.60 7.45
CA GLU A 2 -12.95 -0.82 8.22
C GLU A 2 -11.92 -0.21 7.28
N SER A 3 -11.56 1.06 7.46
CA SER A 3 -10.48 1.70 6.69
C SER A 3 -9.12 1.37 7.30
N LEU A 4 -8.10 1.26 6.44
CA LEU A 4 -6.70 1.20 6.87
C LEU A 4 -6.21 2.63 7.02
N SER A 5 -5.74 2.98 8.22
CA SER A 5 -5.26 4.31 8.55
C SER A 5 -3.83 4.54 8.09
N LEU A 6 -3.44 5.82 7.96
CA LEU A 6 -2.06 6.21 7.68
C LEU A 6 -1.06 5.61 8.69
N TYR A 7 -1.45 5.51 9.96
CA TYR A 7 -0.58 5.00 11.03
C TYR A 7 -0.37 3.49 10.99
N GLU A 8 -1.19 2.75 10.26
CA GLU A 8 -1.04 1.31 10.07
C GLU A 8 -0.13 0.95 8.90
N LEU A 9 0.02 1.85 7.91
CA LEU A 9 0.90 1.64 6.75
C LEU A 9 2.33 1.21 7.15
N PRO A 10 3.01 1.85 8.11
CA PRO A 10 4.38 1.49 8.50
C PRO A 10 4.60 0.02 8.91
N THR A 11 3.52 -0.69 9.28
CA THR A 11 3.56 -2.10 9.70
C THR A 11 3.34 -3.08 8.55
N CYS A 12 3.05 -2.58 7.34
CA CYS A 12 2.82 -3.38 6.15
C CYS A 12 4.11 -3.57 5.34
N ASP A 13 4.11 -4.54 4.40
CA ASP A 13 5.32 -4.85 3.61
C ASP A 13 5.52 -3.90 2.42
N SER A 14 4.43 -3.63 1.68
CA SER A 14 4.51 -2.78 0.49
C SER A 14 3.17 -2.18 0.11
N VAL A 15 3.24 -1.11 -0.67
CA VAL A 15 2.08 -0.50 -1.31
C VAL A 15 2.27 -0.44 -2.81
N LYS A 16 1.16 -0.54 -3.53
CA LYS A 16 1.08 -0.28 -4.96
C LYS A 16 0.23 0.95 -5.20
N THR A 17 0.77 1.92 -5.93
CA THR A 17 0.06 3.15 -6.27
C THR A 17 -0.83 2.98 -7.50
N PHE A 18 -1.71 3.95 -7.76
CA PHE A 18 -2.54 3.98 -8.97
C PHE A 18 -1.71 4.08 -10.26
N GLU A 19 -0.53 4.71 -10.19
CA GLU A 19 0.43 4.84 -11.30
C GLU A 19 1.14 3.52 -11.63
N GLY A 20 0.93 2.47 -10.84
CA GLY A 20 1.54 1.17 -11.04
C GLY A 20 2.90 0.99 -10.36
N LYS A 21 3.45 2.05 -9.75
CA LYS A 21 4.66 2.00 -8.92
C LYS A 21 4.42 1.16 -7.66
N THR A 22 5.46 0.45 -7.22
CA THR A 22 5.42 -0.37 -6.00
C THR A 22 6.48 0.12 -5.04
N TYR A 23 6.08 0.47 -3.82
CA TYR A 23 6.96 0.96 -2.78
C TYR A 23 7.05 -0.07 -1.66
N LYS A 24 8.26 -0.51 -1.34
CA LYS A 24 8.52 -1.34 -0.16
C LYS A 24 8.57 -0.44 1.07
N LEU A 25 7.75 -0.76 2.07
CA LEU A 25 7.70 0.04 3.28
C LEU A 25 8.81 -0.38 4.25
N LYS A 26 9.40 0.62 4.90
CA LYS A 26 10.37 0.50 5.99
C LYS A 26 10.03 1.56 7.03
N GLY A 27 9.14 1.20 7.96
CA GLY A 27 8.58 2.17 8.90
C GLY A 27 7.80 3.25 8.15
N PHE A 28 8.07 4.53 8.46
CA PHE A 28 7.37 5.66 7.84
C PHE A 28 7.90 6.06 6.45
N MET A 29 8.79 5.27 5.85
CA MET A 29 9.31 5.51 4.50
C MET A 29 8.94 4.35 3.56
N GLY A 30 8.67 4.67 2.31
CA GLY A 30 8.53 3.72 1.22
C GLY A 30 9.63 3.93 0.18
N ILE A 31 10.20 2.83 -0.33
CA ILE A 31 11.25 2.83 -1.34
C ILE A 31 10.67 2.22 -2.61
N GLU A 32 10.64 2.99 -3.71
CA GLU A 32 10.16 2.53 -5.01
C GLU A 32 11.08 1.44 -5.57
N GLN A 33 10.49 0.34 -6.02
CA GLN A 33 11.22 -0.87 -6.38
C GLN A 33 12.11 -0.71 -7.63
N SER A 34 11.73 0.16 -8.57
CA SER A 34 12.40 0.30 -9.88
C SER A 34 13.47 1.39 -9.88
N SER A 35 13.15 2.56 -9.33
CA SER A 35 13.99 3.76 -9.32
C SER A 35 14.78 3.95 -8.02
N GLY A 36 14.34 3.31 -6.92
CA GLY A 36 14.90 3.55 -5.59
C GLY A 36 14.43 4.87 -4.95
N GLU A 37 13.47 5.58 -5.55
CA GLU A 37 12.88 6.80 -5.00
C GLU A 37 12.34 6.55 -3.58
N VAL A 38 12.70 7.42 -2.63
CA VAL A 38 12.25 7.32 -1.24
C VAL A 38 11.17 8.35 -0.99
N GLU A 39 10.00 7.91 -0.54
CA GLU A 39 8.87 8.76 -0.21
C GLU A 39 8.35 8.47 1.20
N HIS A 40 7.78 9.48 1.85
CA HIS A 40 7.16 9.30 3.17
C HIS A 40 5.78 8.63 3.03
N VAL A 41 5.39 7.80 3.99
CA VAL A 41 4.11 7.05 3.94
C VAL A 41 2.89 7.96 3.84
N SER A 42 2.96 9.19 4.36
CA SER A 42 1.88 10.19 4.24
C SER A 42 1.61 10.58 2.79
N GLU A 43 2.67 10.71 1.99
CA GLU A 43 2.56 11.00 0.56
C GLU A 43 2.01 9.78 -0.19
N LEU A 44 2.51 8.60 0.17
CA LEU A 44 2.07 7.34 -0.42
C LEU A 44 0.61 7.00 -0.11
N TYR A 45 0.08 7.39 1.06
CA TYR A 45 -1.26 7.03 1.49
C TYR A 45 -2.34 7.47 0.49
N TYR A 46 -2.24 8.68 -0.05
CA TYR A 46 -3.22 9.19 -1.01
C TYR A 46 -3.03 8.63 -2.42
N ARG A 47 -1.82 8.16 -2.75
CA ARG A 47 -1.51 7.51 -4.03
C ARG A 47 -1.74 6.00 -4.01
N THR A 48 -1.92 5.42 -2.83
CA THR A 48 -2.02 3.97 -2.62
C THR A 48 -3.34 3.42 -3.16
N ARG A 49 -3.22 2.43 -4.06
CA ARG A 49 -4.32 1.62 -4.56
C ARG A 49 -4.46 0.31 -3.81
N THR A 50 -3.35 -0.29 -3.39
CA THR A 50 -3.34 -1.63 -2.78
C THR A 50 -2.23 -1.72 -1.75
N VAL A 51 -2.54 -2.27 -0.58
CA VAL A 51 -1.58 -2.55 0.50
C VAL A 51 -1.39 -4.05 0.61
N VAL A 52 -0.14 -4.46 0.73
CA VAL A 52 0.27 -5.86 0.83
C VAL A 52 1.03 -6.06 2.13
N THR A 53 0.67 -7.13 2.84
CA THR A 53 1.36 -7.62 4.03
C THR A 53 1.37 -9.15 4.00
N ASN A 54 2.48 -9.79 4.33
CA ASN A 54 2.66 -11.25 4.32
C ASN A 54 2.17 -11.89 3.00
N ASN A 55 2.53 -11.27 1.87
CA ASN A 55 2.12 -11.69 0.52
C ASN A 55 0.58 -11.73 0.30
N CYS A 56 -0.18 -11.03 1.13
CA CYS A 56 -1.63 -10.92 1.07
C CYS A 56 -2.03 -9.47 0.86
N VAL A 57 -3.01 -9.22 0.00
CA VAL A 57 -3.65 -7.90 -0.08
C VAL A 57 -4.52 -7.71 1.14
N VAL A 58 -4.16 -6.75 2.00
CA VAL A 58 -4.85 -6.46 3.27
C VAL A 58 -5.76 -5.25 3.17
N ALA A 59 -5.48 -4.32 2.25
CA ALA A 59 -6.36 -3.19 1.96
C ALA A 59 -6.31 -2.81 0.49
N LYS A 60 -7.41 -2.24 0.00
CA LYS A 60 -7.54 -1.80 -1.39
C LYS A 60 -8.42 -0.56 -1.48
N ARG A 61 -8.02 0.34 -2.36
CA ARG A 61 -8.79 1.51 -2.78
C ARG A 61 -9.19 1.31 -4.25
N LYS A 62 -10.47 1.54 -4.58
CA LYS A 62 -10.98 1.36 -5.95
C LYS A 62 -10.73 2.60 -6.81
N ASN A 63 -11.06 3.77 -6.30
CA ASN A 63 -10.83 5.07 -6.95
C ASN A 63 -9.91 5.95 -6.12
N VAL A 64 -9.19 6.89 -6.73
CA VAL A 64 -8.20 7.74 -6.01
C VAL A 64 -8.82 8.54 -4.85
N ASN A 65 -10.09 8.94 -5.00
CA ASN A 65 -10.84 9.73 -4.01
C ASN A 65 -11.54 8.87 -2.94
N ASP A 66 -11.49 7.53 -3.05
CA ASP A 66 -12.09 6.66 -2.06
C ASP A 66 -11.17 6.51 -0.83
N GLU A 67 -11.75 6.07 0.28
CA GLU A 67 -10.95 5.62 1.42
C GLU A 67 -10.26 4.28 1.15
N LEU A 68 -9.11 4.05 1.79
CA LEU A 68 -8.38 2.79 1.70
C LEU A 68 -9.06 1.73 2.57
N GLN A 69 -9.80 0.82 1.97
CA GLN A 69 -10.64 -0.14 2.70
C GLN A 69 -9.89 -1.44 3.00
N LYS A 70 -9.93 -1.91 4.25
CA LYS A 70 -9.44 -3.23 4.63
C LYS A 70 -10.28 -4.31 3.96
N ILE A 71 -9.62 -5.36 3.50
CA ILE A 71 -10.27 -6.53 2.90
C ILE A 71 -9.85 -7.79 3.66
N LYS A 72 -10.67 -8.84 3.57
CA LYS A 72 -10.25 -10.17 4.07
C LYS A 72 -9.04 -10.60 3.23
N GLY A 73 -7.89 -10.74 3.91
CA GLY A 73 -6.57 -10.95 3.30
C GLY A 73 -6.63 -11.91 2.12
N LYS A 74 -6.35 -11.40 0.91
CA LYS A 74 -6.35 -12.20 -0.31
C LYS A 74 -4.92 -12.49 -0.72
N LYS A 75 -4.51 -13.77 -0.70
CA LYS A 75 -3.20 -14.18 -1.19
C LYS A 75 -2.99 -13.67 -2.61
N LEU A 76 -1.84 -13.05 -2.85
CA LEU A 76 -1.40 -12.75 -4.21
C LEU A 76 -1.17 -14.10 -4.90
N LYS A 77 -1.92 -14.36 -5.97
CA LYS A 77 -1.59 -15.49 -6.84
C LYS A 77 -0.28 -15.15 -7.52
N ALA A 78 0.76 -15.95 -7.28
CA ALA A 78 1.95 -15.91 -8.13
C ALA A 78 1.48 -16.19 -9.56
N LYS A 79 1.82 -15.28 -10.48
CA LYS A 79 1.60 -15.47 -11.90
C LYS A 79 2.72 -16.35 -12.45
#